data_AF-A0A9X3EKH5-F1
#
_entry.id   AF-A0A9X3EKH5-F1
#
_cell.length_a   1.000
_cell.length_b   1.000
_cell.length_c   1.000
_cell.angle_alpha   90.00
_cell.angle_beta   90.00
_cell.angle_gamma   90.00
#
_symmetry.space_group_name_H-M   'P 1'
#
loop_
_entity.id
_entity.type
_entity.pdbx_description
1 polymer ?
#
loop_
_entity_poly.entity_id
_entity_poly.type
_entity_poly.pdbx_seq_one_letter_code
_entity_poly.pdbx_strand_id
1 'polypeptide(L)'
;MAPGEAFGHELDALLAACDREAARTDDGARLGAGTLDLEVRLRGARLTVDLSGWTYSADLTDDDDGCDHAALALDLIGAALFGDLRIVAERWPGRAGRFTLELRLGERWQPGPVQGLRPWNPFARAAVSVHHCALPRPAAYRPSAAPPLPWAPWAGRAGFFGALPDEGGAAGSRSTASSTSTTSAPGT
;
A
#
# COMPACT_ATOMS: atom_id res chain seq x y z
N MET A 1 -17.83 8.84 -7.78
CA MET A 1 -17.53 8.40 -6.41
C MET A 1 -16.45 9.33 -5.90
N ALA A 2 -16.60 9.91 -4.72
CA ALA A 2 -15.55 10.80 -4.19
C ALA A 2 -14.30 9.97 -3.84
N PRO A 3 -13.07 10.53 -3.95
CA PRO A 3 -11.83 9.77 -3.68
C PRO A 3 -11.79 9.13 -2.28
N GLY A 4 -12.37 9.79 -1.27
CA GLY A 4 -12.50 9.23 0.07
C GLY A 4 -13.44 8.01 0.16
N GLU A 5 -14.54 8.00 -0.61
CA GLU A 5 -15.46 6.86 -0.68
C GLU A 5 -14.79 5.67 -1.40
N ALA A 6 -14.11 5.95 -2.51
CA ALA A 6 -13.37 4.94 -3.27
C ALA A 6 -12.26 4.32 -2.42
N PHE A 7 -11.48 5.16 -1.72
CA PHE A 7 -10.47 4.71 -0.78
C PHE A 7 -11.06 3.78 0.30
N GLY A 8 -12.19 4.15 0.90
CA GLY A 8 -12.84 3.34 1.93
C GLY A 8 -13.28 1.97 1.40
N HIS A 9 -13.86 1.93 0.20
CA HIS A 9 -14.25 0.68 -0.45
C HIS A 9 -13.06 -0.24 -0.74
N GLU A 10 -11.99 0.29 -1.30
CA GLU A 10 -10.78 -0.48 -1.62
C GLU A 10 -10.04 -0.94 -0.35
N LEU A 11 -10.01 -0.12 0.69
CA LEU A 11 -9.47 -0.51 1.99
C LEU A 11 -10.23 -1.71 2.56
N ASP A 12 -11.56 -1.68 2.49
CA ASP A 12 -12.41 -2.76 2.97
C ASP A 12 -12.20 -4.06 2.17
N ALA A 13 -12.07 -3.94 0.84
CA ALA A 13 -11.75 -5.06 -0.04
C ALA A 13 -10.37 -5.66 0.28
N LEU A 14 -9.36 -4.81 0.48
CA LEU A 14 -8.00 -5.23 0.85
C LEU A 14 -7.98 -5.98 2.19
N LEU A 15 -8.67 -5.45 3.20
CA LEU A 15 -8.75 -6.06 4.52
C LEU A 15 -9.50 -7.39 4.49
N ALA A 16 -10.63 -7.45 3.77
CA ALA A 16 -11.39 -8.68 3.58
C ALA A 16 -10.57 -9.76 2.86
N ALA A 17 -9.80 -9.40 1.84
CA ALA A 17 -8.93 -10.33 1.12
C ALA A 17 -7.77 -10.88 1.98
N CYS A 18 -7.42 -10.16 3.05
CA CYS A 18 -6.42 -10.59 4.03
C CYS A 18 -7.01 -11.42 5.19
N ASP A 19 -8.33 -11.69 5.18
CA ASP A 19 -9.08 -12.26 6.29
C ASP A 19 -8.86 -11.47 7.60
N ARG A 20 -8.89 -10.13 7.48
CA ARG A 20 -8.69 -9.21 8.59
C ARG A 20 -9.94 -8.37 8.83
N GLU A 21 -10.41 -8.41 10.06
CA GLU A 21 -11.43 -7.50 10.56
C GLU A 21 -10.73 -6.33 11.27
N ALA A 22 -10.87 -5.12 10.72
CA ALA A 22 -10.40 -3.92 11.39
C ALA A 22 -11.47 -3.44 12.37
N ALA A 23 -11.05 -3.04 13.57
CA ALA A 23 -11.92 -2.36 14.50
C ALA A 23 -12.27 -0.98 13.91
N ARG A 24 -13.55 -0.77 13.59
CA ARG A 24 -14.04 0.54 13.14
C ARG A 24 -13.98 1.52 14.31
N THR A 25 -13.49 2.71 14.01
CA THR A 25 -13.53 3.87 14.90
C THR A 25 -14.47 4.92 14.30
N ASP A 26 -14.88 5.90 15.10
CA ASP A 26 -15.82 6.94 14.64
C ASP A 26 -15.32 7.70 13.39
N ASP A 27 -13.99 7.77 13.21
CA ASP A 27 -13.33 8.48 12.11
C ASP A 27 -12.46 7.56 11.22
N GLY A 28 -12.58 6.24 11.31
CA GLY A 28 -11.70 5.35 10.54
C GLY A 28 -11.67 3.87 10.94
N ALA A 29 -10.49 3.27 10.82
CA ALA A 29 -10.27 1.85 11.06
C ALA A 29 -8.91 1.63 11.75
N ARG A 30 -8.85 0.69 12.69
CA ARG A 30 -7.62 0.26 13.34
C ARG A 30 -7.44 -1.25 13.24
N LEU A 31 -6.22 -1.67 12.95
CA LEU A 31 -5.84 -3.05 12.80
C LEU A 31 -4.51 -3.32 13.50
N GLY A 32 -4.51 -4.34 14.37
CA GLY A 32 -3.27 -4.96 14.83
C GLY A 32 -2.91 -6.15 13.94
N ALA A 33 -1.70 -6.19 13.40
CA ALA A 33 -1.22 -7.30 12.57
C ALA A 33 0.25 -7.63 12.89
N GLY A 34 0.47 -8.72 13.63
CA GLY A 34 1.80 -9.05 14.15
C GLY A 34 2.27 -8.03 15.19
N THR A 35 3.43 -7.40 14.96
CA THR A 35 3.93 -6.30 15.82
C THR A 35 3.58 -4.91 15.26
N LEU A 36 2.93 -4.86 14.10
CA LEU A 36 2.43 -3.64 13.48
C LEU A 36 1.07 -3.27 14.06
N ASP A 37 0.98 -2.05 14.57
CA ASP A 37 -0.28 -1.34 14.81
C ASP A 37 -0.50 -0.38 13.64
N LEU A 38 -1.64 -0.53 12.96
CA LEU A 38 -2.05 0.23 11.79
C LEU A 38 -3.35 0.97 12.10
N GLU A 39 -3.35 2.28 11.90
CA GLU A 39 -4.55 3.11 12.07
C GLU A 39 -4.75 3.97 10.83
N VAL A 40 -5.97 3.96 10.30
CA VAL A 40 -6.38 4.79 9.17
C VAL A 40 -7.49 5.70 9.65
N ARG A 41 -7.36 7.00 9.40
CA ARG A 41 -8.37 8.01 9.72
C ARG A 41 -8.70 8.83 8.49
N LEU A 42 -9.99 9.07 8.26
CA LEU A 42 -10.48 9.96 7.21
C LEU A 42 -11.42 10.99 7.85
N ARG A 43 -10.95 12.24 7.95
CA ARG A 43 -11.72 13.36 8.53
C ARG A 43 -11.96 14.42 7.47
N GLY A 44 -13.18 14.47 6.94
CA GLY A 44 -13.45 15.24 5.72
C GLY A 44 -12.60 14.71 4.57
N ALA A 45 -11.87 15.58 3.87
CA ALA A 45 -10.92 15.17 2.83
C ALA A 45 -9.55 14.71 3.37
N ARG A 46 -9.26 14.88 4.66
CA ARG A 46 -7.93 14.57 5.21
C ARG A 46 -7.80 13.09 5.52
N LEU A 47 -6.91 12.40 4.79
CA LEU A 47 -6.49 11.03 5.07
C LEU A 47 -5.24 11.02 5.96
N THR A 48 -5.21 10.11 6.93
CA THR A 48 -4.05 9.82 7.76
C THR A 48 -3.88 8.32 7.92
N VAL A 49 -2.68 7.81 7.64
CA VAL A 49 -2.29 6.42 7.89
C VAL A 49 -1.15 6.42 8.91
N ASP A 50 -1.40 5.90 10.10
CA ASP A 50 -0.38 5.65 11.12
C ASP A 50 0.07 4.19 11.08
N LEU A 51 1.39 4.01 11.00
CA LEU A 51 2.09 2.74 11.07
C LEU A 51 2.98 2.75 12.31
N SER A 52 2.44 2.37 13.45
CA SER A 52 3.16 2.25 14.72
C SER A 52 3.96 3.53 15.10
N GLY A 53 3.37 4.69 14.81
CA GLY A 53 3.93 6.03 15.07
C GLY A 53 4.65 6.68 13.89
N TRP A 54 4.83 6.00 12.75
CA TRP A 54 5.21 6.65 11.49
C TRP A 54 3.93 6.99 10.71
N THR A 55 3.77 8.23 10.27
CA THR A 55 2.48 8.72 9.75
C THR A 55 2.58 9.23 8.31
N TYR A 56 1.71 8.74 7.42
CA TYR A 56 1.42 9.37 6.13
C TYR A 56 0.15 10.21 6.22
N SER A 57 0.13 11.38 5.58
CA SER A 57 -1.07 12.21 5.54
C SER A 57 -1.17 12.97 4.22
N ALA A 58 -2.37 13.03 3.68
CA ALA A 58 -2.67 13.72 2.43
C ALA A 58 -4.12 14.22 2.43
N ASP A 59 -4.39 15.21 1.58
CA ASP A 59 -5.75 15.66 1.31
C ASP A 59 -6.25 14.93 0.06
N LEU A 60 -7.42 14.30 0.16
CA LEU A 60 -8.10 13.62 -0.93
C LEU A 60 -9.03 14.60 -1.64
N THR A 61 -8.44 15.51 -2.41
CA THR A 61 -9.15 16.46 -3.27
C THR A 61 -9.90 15.74 -4.38
N ASP A 62 -10.95 16.35 -4.95
CA ASP A 62 -11.76 15.72 -6.01
C ASP A 62 -11.07 15.69 -7.41
N ASP A 63 -9.77 15.99 -7.45
CA ASP A 63 -8.93 15.97 -8.66
C ASP A 63 -8.03 14.72 -8.72
N ASP A 64 -7.19 14.65 -9.75
CA ASP A 64 -6.28 13.53 -9.97
C ASP A 64 -5.27 13.36 -8.82
N ASP A 65 -4.84 14.45 -8.19
CA ASP A 65 -3.91 14.41 -7.06
C ASP A 65 -4.52 13.69 -5.85
N GLY A 66 -5.82 13.90 -5.59
CA GLY A 66 -6.52 13.18 -4.52
C GLY A 66 -6.67 11.69 -4.81
N CYS A 67 -6.89 11.31 -6.07
CA CYS A 67 -6.90 9.90 -6.49
C CYS A 67 -5.51 9.25 -6.31
N ASP A 68 -4.45 9.95 -6.71
CA ASP A 68 -3.08 9.49 -6.53
C ASP A 68 -2.71 9.31 -5.06
N HIS A 69 -3.11 10.26 -4.21
CA HIS A 69 -2.91 10.17 -2.76
C HIS A 69 -3.65 9.00 -2.13
N ALA A 70 -4.88 8.71 -2.58
CA ALA A 70 -5.63 7.53 -2.14
C ALA A 70 -4.92 6.23 -2.56
N ALA A 71 -4.47 6.13 -3.81
CA ALA A 71 -3.75 4.97 -4.31
C ALA A 71 -2.41 4.74 -3.58
N LEU A 72 -1.65 5.82 -3.34
CA LEU A 72 -0.41 5.75 -2.56
C LEU A 72 -0.63 5.30 -1.12
N ALA A 73 -1.73 5.72 -0.49
CA ALA A 73 -2.07 5.26 0.84
C ALA A 73 -2.45 3.77 0.86
N LEU A 74 -3.19 3.28 -0.14
CA LEU A 74 -3.52 1.86 -0.26
C LEU A 74 -2.27 1.01 -0.51
N ASP A 75 -1.34 1.48 -1.35
CA ASP A 75 -0.04 0.82 -1.54
C ASP A 75 0.79 0.78 -0.24
N LEU A 76 0.78 1.86 0.54
CA LEU A 76 1.44 1.89 1.85
C LEU A 76 0.87 0.84 2.79
N ILE A 77 -0.47 0.78 2.90
CA ILE A 77 -1.19 -0.15 3.76
C ILE A 77 -0.93 -1.59 3.31
N GLY A 78 -1.10 -1.88 2.02
CA GLY A 78 -0.85 -3.22 1.47
C GLY A 78 0.61 -3.64 1.65
N ALA A 79 1.57 -2.77 1.36
CA ALA A 79 2.99 -3.06 1.59
C ALA A 79 3.29 -3.38 3.06
N ALA A 80 2.65 -2.68 4.00
CA ALA A 80 2.77 -2.93 5.43
C ALA A 80 2.22 -4.30 5.82
N LEU A 81 1.03 -4.65 5.31
CA LEU A 81 0.38 -5.92 5.61
C LEU A 81 1.14 -7.11 5.04
N PHE A 82 1.66 -7.00 3.82
CA PHE A 82 2.33 -8.10 3.10
C PHE A 82 3.82 -8.27 3.44
N GLY A 83 4.37 -7.43 4.31
CA GLY A 83 5.77 -7.52 4.75
C GLY A 83 6.79 -6.97 3.77
N ASP A 84 6.35 -6.07 2.88
CA ASP A 84 7.22 -5.30 1.99
C ASP A 84 7.82 -4.08 2.69
N LEU A 85 7.30 -3.70 3.86
CA LEU A 85 7.88 -2.65 4.70
C LEU A 85 7.87 -3.03 6.18
N ARG A 86 8.68 -2.31 6.95
CA ARG A 86 8.67 -2.35 8.42
C ARG A 86 8.97 -0.97 8.98
N ILE A 87 8.58 -0.75 10.23
CA ILE A 87 8.89 0.48 10.97
C ILE A 87 9.93 0.17 12.03
N VAL A 88 11.07 0.87 11.98
CA VAL A 88 12.07 0.86 13.05
C VAL A 88 11.82 2.06 13.93
N ALA A 89 11.35 1.81 15.15
CA ALA A 89 11.07 2.84 16.14
C ALA A 89 12.22 2.92 17.15
N GLU A 90 12.84 4.09 17.24
CA GLU A 90 13.81 4.44 18.27
C GLU A 90 13.14 5.36 19.29
N ARG A 91 13.12 4.95 20.56
CA ARG A 91 12.51 5.73 21.64
C ARG A 91 13.52 6.04 22.74
N TRP A 92 13.53 7.28 23.20
CA TRP A 92 14.31 7.72 24.35
C TRP A 92 13.38 8.07 25.50
N PRO A 93 13.73 7.77 26.76
CA PRO A 93 12.91 8.12 27.91
C PRO A 93 12.56 9.62 27.92
N GLY A 94 11.26 9.92 28.02
CA GLY A 94 10.76 11.30 28.10
C GLY A 94 10.89 12.15 26.83
N ARG A 95 11.12 11.55 25.65
CA ARG A 95 11.25 12.27 24.38
C ARG A 95 10.36 11.69 23.28
N ALA A 96 10.05 12.53 22.28
CA ALA A 96 9.47 12.05 21.03
C ALA A 96 10.43 11.03 20.38
N GLY A 97 9.86 9.95 19.84
CA GLY A 97 10.63 8.91 19.16
C GLY A 97 11.11 9.35 17.78
N ARG A 98 12.00 8.54 17.19
CA ARG A 98 12.37 8.59 15.78
C ARG A 98 11.86 7.31 15.12
N PHE A 99 11.19 7.45 13.99
CA PHE A 99 10.57 6.35 13.27
C PHE A 99 11.14 6.32 11.85
N THR A 100 11.64 5.17 11.44
CA THR A 100 12.17 4.96 10.09
C THR A 100 11.30 3.94 9.39
N LEU A 101 10.71 4.31 8.26
CA LEU A 101 10.09 3.36 7.35
C LEU A 101 11.20 2.71 6.53
N GLU A 102 11.29 1.39 6.58
CA GLU A 102 12.23 0.61 5.78
C GLU A 102 11.48 -0.27 4.80
N LEU A 103 11.93 -0.34 3.55
CA LEU A 103 11.34 -1.16 2.51
C LEU A 103 12.18 -2.40 2.25
N ARG A 104 11.51 -3.49 1.90
CA ARG A 104 12.13 -4.73 1.48
C ARG A 104 12.53 -4.64 0.00
N LEU A 105 13.81 -4.87 -0.26
CA LEU A 105 14.39 -5.00 -1.59
C LEU A 105 15.12 -6.35 -1.67
N GLY A 106 14.40 -7.38 -2.13
CA GLY A 106 14.84 -8.77 -2.04
C GLY A 106 15.03 -9.19 -0.58
N GLU A 107 16.26 -9.57 -0.23
CA GLU A 107 16.64 -9.97 1.14
C GLU A 107 17.15 -8.81 2.01
N ARG A 108 17.16 -7.58 1.49
CA ARG A 108 17.68 -6.41 2.21
C ARG A 108 16.56 -5.45 2.60
N TRP A 109 16.78 -4.76 3.72
CA TRP A 109 15.98 -3.63 4.15
C TRP A 109 16.69 -2.34 3.77
N GLN A 110 15.99 -1.46 3.06
CA GLN A 110 16.49 -0.17 2.64
C GLN A 110 15.76 0.93 3.45
N PRO A 111 16.50 1.84 4.10
CA PRO A 111 15.87 2.95 4.80
C PRO A 111 15.19 3.90 3.80
N GLY A 112 13.94 4.23 4.11
CA GLY A 112 13.13 5.22 3.42
C GLY A 112 12.95 6.48 4.29
N PRO A 113 11.79 7.15 4.21
CA PRO A 113 11.53 8.38 4.95
C PRO A 113 11.60 8.19 6.47
N VAL A 114 12.15 9.20 7.14
CA VAL A 114 12.35 9.25 8.59
C VAL A 114 11.48 10.34 9.19
N GLN A 115 10.88 10.05 10.33
CA GLN A 115 10.11 11.02 11.12
C GLN A 115 10.64 11.10 12.55
N GLY A 116 10.50 12.28 13.16
CA GLY A 116 11.07 12.58 14.47
C GLY A 116 12.58 12.86 14.43
N LEU A 117 13.16 13.10 15.59
CA LEU A 117 14.54 13.57 15.72
C LEU A 117 15.30 12.71 16.73
N ARG A 118 16.59 12.48 16.45
CA ARG A 118 17.50 11.95 17.45
C ARG A 118 17.87 13.04 18.45
N PRO A 119 18.04 12.69 19.74
CA PRO A 119 18.66 13.60 20.69
C PRO A 119 20.11 13.86 20.25
N TRP A 120 20.60 15.09 20.47
CA TRP A 120 21.99 15.46 20.18
C TRP A 120 22.99 14.72 21.06
N ASN A 121 22.57 14.24 22.24
CA ASN A 121 23.45 13.57 23.19
C ASN A 121 23.95 12.23 22.62
N PRO A 122 25.27 12.09 22.37
CA PRO A 122 25.84 10.88 21.75
C PRO A 122 25.79 9.65 22.64
N PHE A 123 25.57 9.82 23.95
CA PHE A 123 25.45 8.71 24.92
C PHE A 123 24.01 8.30 25.20
N ALA A 124 23.03 8.97 24.59
CA ALA A 124 21.62 8.65 24.78
C ALA A 124 21.30 7.28 24.17
N ARG A 125 20.99 6.30 25.02
CA ARG A 125 20.58 4.97 24.58
C ARG A 125 19.11 4.99 24.17
N ALA A 126 18.84 4.56 22.94
CA ALA A 126 17.49 4.33 22.47
C ALA A 126 17.04 2.91 22.82
N ALA A 127 15.78 2.75 23.19
CA ALA A 127 15.09 1.47 23.02
C ALA A 127 14.67 1.36 21.56
N VAL A 128 15.04 0.27 20.89
CA VAL A 128 14.74 0.04 19.47
C VAL A 128 13.73 -1.10 19.36
N SER A 129 12.64 -0.86 18.64
CA SER A 129 11.64 -1.87 18.29
C SER A 129 11.40 -1.91 16.79
N VAL A 130 11.07 -3.09 16.27
CA VAL A 130 10.73 -3.30 14.86
C VAL A 130 9.28 -3.76 14.75
N HIS A 131 8.48 -2.95 14.06
CA HIS A 131 7.06 -3.19 13.82
C HIS A 131 6.88 -3.67 12.39
N HIS A 132 6.37 -4.89 12.22
CA HIS A 132 6.17 -5.48 10.91
C HIS A 132 5.01 -6.46 10.93
N CYS A 133 4.47 -6.70 9.74
CA CYS A 133 3.52 -7.74 9.44
C CYS A 133 4.02 -8.53 8.22
N ALA A 134 3.47 -9.71 7.97
CA ALA A 134 3.80 -10.55 6.82
C ALA A 134 2.63 -11.48 6.48
N LEU A 135 1.48 -10.90 6.15
CA LEU A 135 0.32 -11.67 5.70
C LEU A 135 0.60 -12.28 4.32
N PRO A 136 0.02 -13.45 4.02
CA PRO A 136 0.00 -13.96 2.65
C PRO A 136 -0.62 -12.93 1.71
N ARG A 137 0.06 -12.66 0.59
CA ARG A 137 -0.40 -11.69 -0.40
C ARG A 137 -1.49 -12.30 -1.29
N PRO A 138 -2.70 -11.73 -1.35
CA PRO A 138 -3.72 -12.15 -2.31
C PRO A 138 -3.30 -11.83 -3.76
N ALA A 139 -3.70 -12.67 -4.71
CA ALA A 139 -3.29 -12.53 -6.10
C ALA A 139 -3.74 -11.22 -6.76
N ALA A 140 -4.80 -10.58 -6.25
CA ALA A 140 -5.31 -9.30 -6.73
C ALA A 140 -4.38 -8.11 -6.43
N TYR A 141 -3.53 -8.19 -5.39
CA TYR A 141 -2.70 -7.08 -4.92
C TYR A 141 -1.21 -7.29 -5.26
N ARG A 142 -0.95 -7.67 -6.51
CA ARG A 142 0.43 -7.85 -7.00
C ARG A 142 1.08 -6.48 -7.23
N PRO A 143 2.40 -6.35 -6.99
CA PRO A 143 3.08 -5.09 -7.25
C PRO A 143 2.93 -4.66 -8.72
N SER A 144 2.67 -3.38 -8.94
CA SER A 144 2.72 -2.72 -10.24
C SER A 144 4.01 -1.91 -10.39
N ALA A 145 4.47 -1.73 -11.63
CA ALA A 145 5.60 -0.86 -11.91
C ALA A 145 5.14 0.60 -11.80
N ALA A 146 5.65 1.32 -10.81
CA ALA A 146 5.39 2.74 -10.61
C ALA A 146 6.65 3.58 -10.89
N PRO A 147 6.50 4.84 -11.35
CA PRO A 147 7.63 5.77 -11.41
C PRO A 147 8.23 5.97 -10.01
N PRO A 148 9.56 6.17 -9.92
CA PRO A 148 10.23 6.34 -8.63
C PRO A 148 9.80 7.66 -7.96
N LEU A 149 9.15 7.55 -6.80
CA LEU A 149 8.78 8.69 -5.96
C LEU A 149 9.67 8.73 -4.71
N PRO A 150 10.62 9.67 -4.59
CA PRO A 150 11.53 9.74 -3.43
C PRO A 150 10.81 9.88 -2.08
N TRP A 151 9.63 10.51 -2.10
CA TRP A 151 8.79 10.76 -0.93
C TRP A 151 7.75 9.65 -0.66
N ALA A 152 7.52 8.77 -1.63
CA ALA A 152 6.63 7.61 -1.53
C ALA A 152 7.27 6.36 -2.17
N PRO A 153 8.39 5.85 -1.64
CA PRO A 153 9.10 4.70 -2.21
C PRO A 153 8.29 3.38 -2.19
N TRP A 154 7.13 3.37 -1.55
CA TRP A 154 6.19 2.24 -1.52
C TRP A 154 5.19 2.26 -2.69
N ALA A 155 5.20 3.28 -3.54
CA ALA A 155 4.30 3.39 -4.69
C ALA A 155 4.32 2.11 -5.55
N GLY A 156 3.14 1.61 -5.90
CA GLY A 156 2.92 0.40 -6.68
C GLY A 156 3.11 -0.91 -5.92
N ARG A 157 3.52 -0.92 -4.63
CA ARG A 157 3.85 -2.16 -3.92
C ARG A 157 2.67 -3.10 -3.67
N ALA A 158 1.44 -2.59 -3.62
CA ALA A 158 0.22 -3.41 -3.55
C ALA A 158 -0.62 -3.32 -4.83
N GLY A 159 -0.13 -2.61 -5.85
CA GLY A 159 -0.72 -2.57 -7.18
C GLY A 159 -1.79 -1.49 -7.37
N PHE A 160 -1.90 -0.52 -6.47
CA PHE A 160 -2.90 0.55 -6.60
C PHE A 160 -2.35 1.72 -7.43
N PHE A 161 -1.22 2.30 -7.03
CA PHE A 161 -0.60 3.40 -7.75
C PHE A 161 0.11 2.91 -9.01
N GLY A 162 -0.12 3.61 -10.13
CA GLY A 162 0.39 3.19 -11.43
C GLY A 162 -0.29 1.93 -11.99
N ALA A 163 -1.45 1.55 -11.46
CA ALA A 163 -2.33 0.62 -12.15
C ALA A 163 -2.78 1.30 -13.46
N LEU A 164 -2.36 0.75 -14.60
CA LEU A 164 -2.96 1.15 -15.88
C LEU A 164 -4.46 0.80 -15.80
N PRO A 165 -5.37 1.69 -16.23
CA PRO A 165 -6.76 1.32 -16.35
C PRO A 165 -6.85 0.08 -17.25
N ASP A 166 -7.56 -0.94 -16.78
CA ASP A 166 -7.67 -2.24 -17.43
C ASP A 166 -8.18 -2.05 -18.88
N GLU A 167 -7.29 -2.07 -19.87
CA GLU A 167 -7.66 -2.20 -21.29
C GLU A 167 -8.12 -3.65 -21.54
N GLY A 168 -9.27 -4.03 -20.97
CA GLY A 168 -9.68 -5.45 -20.95
C GLY A 168 -11.18 -5.72 -20.88
N GLY A 169 -12.03 -4.70 -20.74
CA GLY A 169 -13.49 -4.84 -20.70
C GLY A 169 -14.19 -4.84 -22.07
N ALA A 170 -13.60 -5.44 -23.12
CA ALA A 170 -14.26 -5.54 -24.43
C ALA A 170 -13.76 -6.72 -25.28
N ALA A 171 -14.03 -7.96 -24.86
CA ALA A 171 -13.93 -9.11 -25.77
C ALA A 171 -14.89 -10.24 -25.36
N GLY A 172 -16.18 -9.92 -25.27
CA GLY A 172 -17.25 -10.90 -25.08
C GLY A 172 -18.37 -10.67 -26.07
N SER A 173 -18.20 -11.12 -27.32
CA SER A 173 -19.26 -11.67 -28.20
C SER A 173 -18.82 -11.72 -29.66
N ARG A 174 -18.37 -12.90 -30.11
CA ARG A 174 -18.97 -13.63 -31.24
C ARG A 174 -18.25 -14.96 -31.45
N SER A 175 -18.87 -16.02 -30.91
CA SER A 175 -18.86 -17.31 -31.60
C SER A 175 -19.71 -17.19 -32.85
N THR A 176 -19.20 -17.63 -34.01
CA THR A 176 -19.92 -18.53 -34.95
C THR A 176 -19.01 -18.97 -36.11
N ALA A 177 -19.03 -20.29 -36.35
CA ALA A 177 -18.85 -21.01 -37.63
C ALA A 177 -17.47 -20.93 -38.33
N SER A 178 -16.70 -22.01 -38.36
CA SER A 178 -16.77 -23.14 -39.33
C SER A 178 -16.51 -22.72 -40.78
N SER A 179 -15.34 -23.11 -41.30
CA SER A 179 -15.22 -23.76 -42.61
C SER A 179 -13.80 -24.32 -42.79
N THR A 180 -13.73 -25.64 -42.76
CA THR A 180 -12.61 -26.47 -43.19
C THR A 180 -12.45 -26.33 -44.71
N SER A 181 -11.26 -25.97 -45.20
CA SER A 181 -10.93 -26.05 -46.62
C SER A 181 -9.54 -26.63 -46.79
N THR A 182 -9.51 -27.94 -47.07
CA THR A 182 -8.41 -28.69 -47.64
C THR A 182 -8.08 -28.13 -49.03
N THR A 183 -6.81 -27.80 -49.30
CA THR A 183 -6.34 -27.55 -50.67
C THR A 183 -5.08 -28.35 -50.96
N SER A 184 -5.23 -29.23 -51.94
CA SER A 184 -4.24 -30.13 -52.53
C SER A 184 -3.12 -29.38 -53.24
N ALA A 185 -1.93 -29.98 -53.24
CA ALA A 185 -0.83 -29.61 -54.14
C ALA A 185 -0.94 -30.39 -55.47
N PRO A 186 -0.69 -29.77 -56.63
CA PRO A 186 -0.37 -30.51 -57.84
C PRO A 186 1.15 -30.60 -58.00
N GLY A 187 1.63 -31.80 -58.33
CA GLY A 187 3.01 -32.02 -58.75
C GLY A 187 3.25 -31.58 -60.18
N THR A 188 4.51 -31.27 -60.46
CA THR A 188 5.37 -31.88 -61.50
C THR A 188 6.81 -31.52 -61.18
#